data_AF-A0A8C2UBH1-F1
#
_entry.id   AF-A0A8C2UBH1-F1
#
_cell.length_a   1.000
_cell.length_b   1.000
_cell.length_c   1.000
_cell.angle_alpha   90.00
_cell.angle_beta   90.00
_cell.angle_gamma   90.00
#
_symmetry.space_group_name_H-M   'P 1'
#
loop_
_entity.id
_entity.type
_entity.pdbx_description
1 polymer ?
#
loop_
_entity_poly.entity_id
_entity_poly.type
_entity_poly.pdbx_seq_one_letter_code
_entity_poly.pdbx_strand_id
1 'polypeptide(L)'
;ADLNHEYNSSLEFDYYNSLLINEKDENDNYVELGDEFILEPNEHFNNLLVNTTYSDIQLPTNVYNKDPDILNGVYMSEALNPVFVDNFERDPTLTWQYFGSSTGFFRLYPGIKWLPDENGVISFDCRNRGWYIQAATSPKDIVIIVDVSGSMKGLRMTIAKHTIVTILDTLGENDFVNIIAYNDYVHFIEPCFKGILVQADRDNREHFKQLVEELQAKGVGTVNKALTESFKILREFRDAGQGGLCNQAIMLITDGAVEDYEAVFEKYNWPDRKVRVFTYLIGREVTFAPNVKWIACNNKGYYTQISTLADVQENVMEYLHVLSRPMVINHDHDIIWTEAYMDSAQSLLLMTTVAMPVFSKKNETRSHGILLGVVGSDVPLRELLKLAPRYKLGVHGYAFLNTNNGYILSHPDLRPLVCTTECFSSLF
;
A
#
# COMPACT_ATOMS: atom_id res chain seq x y z
N ALA A 1 12.15 12.93 -16.58
CA ALA A 1 13.34 12.58 -15.79
C ALA A 1 13.77 11.14 -16.08
N ASP A 2 12.97 10.12 -15.74
CA ASP A 2 13.33 8.69 -15.94
C ASP A 2 13.86 8.35 -17.34
N LEU A 3 13.17 8.75 -18.41
CA LEU A 3 13.52 8.39 -19.78
C LEU A 3 14.98 8.73 -20.17
N ASN A 4 15.54 9.79 -19.59
CA ASN A 4 16.88 10.28 -19.89
C ASN A 4 17.91 9.90 -18.80
N HIS A 5 17.50 9.19 -17.75
CA HIS A 5 18.36 8.80 -16.64
C HIS A 5 18.97 7.42 -16.89
N GLU A 6 20.30 7.33 -16.84
CA GLU A 6 21.04 6.06 -16.89
C GLU A 6 21.45 5.64 -15.48
N TYR A 7 21.24 4.37 -15.16
CA TYR A 7 21.56 3.84 -13.83
C TYR A 7 23.07 3.83 -13.59
N ASN A 8 23.50 4.42 -12.47
CA ASN A 8 24.89 4.43 -12.05
C ASN A 8 25.03 3.91 -10.62
N SER A 9 25.69 2.75 -10.46
CA SER A 9 25.90 2.10 -9.15
C SER A 9 26.87 2.85 -8.23
N SER A 10 27.67 3.76 -8.77
CA SER A 10 28.69 4.54 -8.04
C SER A 10 28.32 6.02 -7.97
N LEU A 11 27.03 6.35 -8.12
CA LEU A 11 26.53 7.70 -7.97
C LEU A 11 26.63 8.12 -6.50
N GLU A 12 27.34 9.21 -6.24
CA GLU A 12 27.30 9.94 -4.97
C GLU A 12 26.47 11.20 -5.20
N PHE A 13 25.40 11.37 -4.43
CA PHE A 13 24.48 12.49 -4.56
C PHE A 13 23.96 12.91 -3.20
N ASP A 14 24.18 14.19 -2.87
CA ASP A 14 23.70 14.79 -1.63
C ASP A 14 22.28 15.33 -1.83
N TYR A 15 21.42 15.10 -0.82
CA TYR A 15 20.04 15.57 -0.82
C TYR A 15 19.60 15.91 0.61
N TYR A 16 18.55 16.72 0.72
CA TYR A 16 18.00 17.12 2.02
C TYR A 16 17.21 15.97 2.65
N ASN A 17 17.79 15.29 3.64
CA ASN A 17 17.11 14.27 4.41
C ASN A 17 16.26 14.93 5.51
N SER A 18 14.94 14.72 5.45
CA SER A 18 13.97 15.42 6.29
C SER A 18 14.15 15.26 7.80
N LEU A 19 14.90 14.24 8.23
CA LEU A 19 15.27 14.03 9.63
C LEU A 19 16.51 14.80 10.04
N LEU A 20 17.51 14.75 9.18
CA LEU A 20 18.85 15.24 9.47
C LEU A 20 18.99 16.72 9.18
N ILE A 21 18.01 17.35 8.49
CA ILE A 21 18.06 18.77 8.20
C ILE A 21 18.30 19.60 9.48
N ASN A 22 19.24 20.53 9.37
CA ASN A 22 19.69 21.39 10.46
C ASN A 22 20.25 20.65 11.69
N GLU A 23 20.59 19.37 11.59
CA GLU A 23 21.28 18.65 12.66
C GLU A 23 22.78 18.89 12.59
N LYS A 24 23.37 19.12 13.76
CA LYS A 24 24.80 19.40 13.89
C LYS A 24 25.46 18.40 14.82
N ASP A 25 26.71 18.06 14.51
CA ASP A 25 27.58 17.23 15.32
C ASP A 25 28.08 17.97 16.58
N GLU A 26 28.81 17.26 17.44
CA GLU A 26 29.42 17.83 18.65
C GLU A 26 30.44 18.96 18.35
N ASN A 27 30.89 19.08 17.09
CA ASN A 27 31.83 20.07 16.62
C ASN A 27 31.15 21.25 15.89
N ASP A 28 29.82 21.36 15.96
CA ASP A 28 28.99 22.39 15.29
C ASP A 28 29.01 22.33 13.73
N ASN A 29 29.46 21.23 13.14
CA ASN A 29 29.34 20.95 11.71
C ASN A 29 28.01 20.25 11.41
N TYR A 30 27.44 20.50 10.24
CA TYR A 30 26.26 19.76 9.79
C TYR A 30 26.58 18.28 9.63
N VAL A 31 25.65 17.42 10.06
CA VAL A 31 25.74 15.98 9.83
C VAL A 31 25.60 15.66 8.34
N GLU A 32 26.06 14.49 7.92
CA GLU A 32 25.92 14.03 6.53
C GLU A 32 24.44 14.03 6.10
N LEU A 33 24.10 14.67 4.97
CA LEU A 33 22.71 14.94 4.50
C LEU A 33 21.88 15.89 5.38
N GLY A 34 22.51 16.52 6.37
CA GLY A 34 21.91 17.45 7.33
C GLY A 34 22.25 18.92 7.07
N ASP A 35 22.42 19.29 5.80
CA ASP A 35 22.75 20.66 5.37
C ASP A 35 21.76 21.71 5.88
N GLU A 36 22.20 22.97 5.82
CA GLU A 36 21.36 24.13 6.18
C GLU A 36 20.09 24.16 5.32
N PHE A 37 18.95 24.09 6.00
CA PHE A 37 17.63 24.09 5.39
C PHE A 37 16.75 25.13 6.09
N ILE A 38 16.57 26.28 5.44
CA ILE A 38 15.84 27.41 6.01
C ILE A 38 14.35 27.06 6.09
N LEU A 39 13.83 26.98 7.31
CA LEU A 39 12.43 26.69 7.57
C LEU A 39 11.74 27.95 8.12
N GLU A 40 10.68 28.39 7.45
CA GLU A 40 9.91 29.56 7.83
C GLU A 40 8.48 29.16 8.22
N PRO A 41 7.88 29.78 9.25
CA PRO A 41 6.51 29.50 9.63
C PRO A 41 5.55 29.99 8.55
N ASN A 42 4.66 29.11 8.07
CA ASN A 42 3.70 29.44 7.03
C ASN A 42 2.25 29.22 7.50
N GLU A 43 1.43 30.29 7.46
CA GLU A 43 0.02 30.26 7.90
C GLU A 43 -0.83 29.25 7.13
N HIS A 44 -0.53 29.03 5.84
CA HIS A 44 -1.25 28.07 5.00
C HIS A 44 -1.09 26.63 5.50
N PHE A 45 0.09 26.31 6.04
CA PHE A 45 0.43 25.02 6.61
C PHE A 45 0.27 25.01 8.13
N ASN A 46 -0.73 25.71 8.68
CA ASN A 46 -0.99 25.81 10.14
C ASN A 46 0.21 26.32 10.96
N ASN A 47 0.97 27.29 10.45
CA ASN A 47 2.20 27.81 11.05
C ASN A 47 3.31 26.76 11.24
N LEU A 48 3.25 25.66 10.47
CA LEU A 48 4.37 24.73 10.40
C LEU A 48 5.58 25.43 9.76
N LEU A 49 6.76 25.04 10.26
CA LEU A 49 8.05 25.46 9.74
C LEU A 49 8.30 24.69 8.44
N VAL A 50 8.19 25.38 7.31
CA VAL A 50 8.29 24.79 5.96
C VAL A 50 9.31 25.54 5.11
N ASN A 51 9.86 24.87 4.11
CA ASN A 51 10.70 25.47 3.09
C ASN A 51 9.98 25.46 1.74
N THR A 52 9.62 26.64 1.24
CA THR A 52 8.90 26.79 -0.03
C THR A 52 9.82 26.85 -1.25
N THR A 53 11.14 26.75 -1.10
CA THR A 53 12.07 26.74 -2.24
C THR A 53 12.51 25.34 -2.63
N TYR A 54 12.63 24.43 -1.67
CA TYR A 54 13.12 23.07 -1.90
C TYR A 54 12.20 22.00 -1.29
N SER A 55 12.17 20.83 -1.93
CA SER A 55 11.59 19.62 -1.35
C SER A 55 12.61 18.94 -0.43
N ASP A 56 12.13 18.15 0.51
CA ASP A 56 12.93 17.22 1.30
C ASP A 56 12.64 15.77 0.91
N ILE A 57 13.43 14.85 1.47
CA ILE A 57 13.27 13.41 1.25
C ILE A 57 13.21 12.70 2.61
N GLN A 58 12.14 11.96 2.80
CA GLN A 58 11.95 11.06 3.92
C GLN A 58 12.26 9.63 3.48
N LEU A 59 12.97 8.91 4.35
CA LEU A 59 13.26 7.49 4.21
C LEU A 59 12.68 6.73 5.40
N PRO A 60 12.05 5.56 5.18
CA PRO A 60 11.69 4.65 6.25
C PRO A 60 12.92 4.15 7.01
N THR A 61 12.79 3.83 8.30
CA THR A 61 13.92 3.42 9.16
C THR A 61 14.60 2.12 8.69
N ASN A 62 13.90 1.24 7.98
CA ASN A 62 14.44 -0.01 7.44
C ASN A 62 15.20 0.15 6.11
N VAL A 63 15.22 1.35 5.55
CA VAL A 63 15.77 1.63 4.21
C VAL A 63 17.11 2.36 4.34
N TYR A 64 18.14 1.84 3.64
CA TYR A 64 19.49 2.41 3.70
C TYR A 64 19.65 3.60 2.75
N ASN A 65 20.01 4.77 3.28
CA ASN A 65 20.09 6.03 2.52
C ASN A 65 21.10 6.04 1.36
N LYS A 66 22.19 5.25 1.44
CA LYS A 66 23.21 5.18 0.37
C LYS A 66 23.01 4.00 -0.58
N ASP A 67 21.83 3.37 -0.55
CA ASP A 67 21.51 2.35 -1.54
C ASP A 67 21.56 2.97 -2.96
N PRO A 68 22.32 2.39 -3.91
CA PRO A 68 22.38 2.91 -5.27
C PRO A 68 21.02 3.07 -5.95
N ASP A 69 20.05 2.19 -5.69
CA ASP A 69 18.71 2.29 -6.28
C ASP A 69 17.96 3.53 -5.78
N ILE A 70 18.19 3.90 -4.52
CA ILE A 70 17.60 5.09 -3.89
C ILE A 70 18.29 6.32 -4.41
N LEU A 71 19.63 6.38 -4.40
CA LEU A 71 20.37 7.55 -4.88
C LEU A 71 20.04 7.87 -6.34
N ASN A 72 19.92 6.86 -7.21
CA ASN A 72 19.49 7.05 -8.59
C ASN A 72 18.05 7.61 -8.68
N GLY A 73 17.12 7.09 -7.88
CA GLY A 73 15.75 7.58 -7.86
C GLY A 73 15.62 9.00 -7.28
N VAL A 74 16.39 9.30 -6.24
CA VAL A 74 16.49 10.62 -5.61
C VAL A 74 17.03 11.64 -6.60
N TYR A 75 18.14 11.33 -7.28
CA TYR A 75 18.72 12.17 -8.32
C TYR A 75 17.72 12.43 -9.46
N MET A 76 17.09 11.37 -9.97
CA MET A 76 16.07 11.50 -11.01
C MET A 76 14.89 12.38 -10.58
N SER A 77 14.46 12.26 -9.32
CA SER A 77 13.33 13.03 -8.79
C SER A 77 13.64 14.51 -8.52
N GLU A 78 14.90 14.94 -8.60
CA GLU A 78 15.29 16.35 -8.44
C GLU A 78 14.59 17.27 -9.47
N ALA A 79 14.34 16.74 -10.67
CA ALA A 79 13.61 17.44 -11.72
C ALA A 79 12.16 17.82 -11.33
N LEU A 80 11.62 17.30 -10.23
CA LEU A 80 10.29 17.66 -9.72
C LEU A 80 10.28 18.99 -8.96
N ASN A 81 11.41 19.42 -8.38
CA ASN A 81 11.50 20.68 -7.62
C ASN A 81 10.94 21.90 -8.36
N PRO A 82 11.37 22.22 -9.61
CA PRO A 82 10.83 23.36 -10.32
C PRO A 82 9.33 23.20 -10.66
N VAL A 83 8.84 21.97 -10.83
CA VAL A 83 7.43 21.69 -11.10
C VAL A 83 6.58 21.94 -9.85
N PHE A 84 7.05 21.52 -8.68
CA PHE A 84 6.36 21.75 -7.42
C PHE A 84 6.22 23.23 -7.10
N VAL A 85 7.29 24.01 -7.33
CA VAL A 85 7.29 25.47 -7.16
C VAL A 85 6.32 26.14 -8.14
N ASP A 86 6.40 25.83 -9.43
CA ASP A 86 5.49 26.37 -10.46
C ASP A 86 4.01 26.02 -10.18
N ASN A 87 3.72 24.81 -9.70
CA ASN A 87 2.36 24.43 -9.30
C ASN A 87 1.85 25.29 -8.13
N PHE A 88 2.68 25.51 -7.11
CA PHE A 88 2.31 26.32 -5.93
C PHE A 88 2.17 27.81 -6.27
N GLU A 89 3.00 28.33 -7.17
CA GLU A 89 2.89 29.71 -7.68
C GLU A 89 1.59 29.91 -8.50
N ARG A 90 1.16 28.90 -9.25
CA ARG A 90 -0.09 28.94 -10.02
C ARG A 90 -1.31 28.81 -9.13
N ASP A 91 -1.27 27.93 -8.14
CA ASP A 91 -2.36 27.72 -7.20
C ASP A 91 -1.85 27.68 -5.75
N PRO A 92 -1.90 28.83 -5.05
CA PRO A 92 -1.52 28.92 -3.64
C PRO A 92 -2.43 28.15 -2.69
N THR A 93 -3.55 27.57 -3.16
CA THR A 93 -4.45 26.76 -2.33
C THR A 93 -3.99 25.31 -2.19
N LEU A 94 -3.05 24.86 -3.04
CA LEU A 94 -2.43 23.54 -2.93
C LEU A 94 -1.70 23.40 -1.59
N THR A 95 -1.85 22.24 -0.95
CA THR A 95 -1.14 21.93 0.30
C THR A 95 0.12 21.13 0.03
N TRP A 96 0.09 19.83 0.28
CA TRP A 96 1.23 18.95 0.05
C TRP A 96 1.25 18.47 -1.39
N GLN A 97 2.45 18.48 -1.97
CA GLN A 97 2.76 17.83 -3.23
C GLN A 97 3.88 16.83 -2.96
N TYR A 98 3.73 15.59 -3.44
CA TYR A 98 4.71 14.57 -3.13
C TYR A 98 4.83 13.48 -4.19
N PHE A 99 5.97 12.80 -4.13
CA PHE A 99 6.27 11.62 -4.91
C PHE A 99 6.72 10.50 -3.98
N GLY A 100 5.95 9.42 -3.91
CA GLY A 100 6.35 8.18 -3.26
C GLY A 100 6.99 7.24 -4.28
N SER A 101 8.23 6.83 -4.04
CA SER A 101 8.95 5.91 -4.92
C SER A 101 8.59 4.45 -4.64
N SER A 102 8.67 3.60 -5.66
CA SER A 102 8.63 2.14 -5.50
C SER A 102 9.76 1.61 -4.61
N THR A 103 10.90 2.30 -4.58
CA THR A 103 12.06 1.97 -3.74
C THR A 103 11.90 2.41 -2.27
N GLY A 104 10.81 3.12 -1.93
CA GLY A 104 10.45 3.45 -0.55
C GLY A 104 10.77 4.88 -0.09
N PHE A 105 11.61 5.64 -0.81
CA PHE A 105 11.82 7.05 -0.49
C PHE A 105 10.61 7.91 -0.84
N PHE A 106 10.37 8.94 -0.03
CA PHE A 106 9.25 9.86 -0.16
C PHE A 106 9.77 11.29 -0.30
N ARG A 107 9.51 11.94 -1.43
CA ARG A 107 9.86 13.35 -1.65
C ARG A 107 8.64 14.22 -1.38
N LEU A 108 8.77 15.21 -0.52
CA LEU A 108 7.67 16.09 -0.10
C LEU A 108 8.00 17.56 -0.38
N TYR A 109 7.01 18.29 -0.86
CA TYR A 109 7.06 19.73 -1.06
C TYR A 109 5.81 20.41 -0.49
N PRO A 110 5.95 21.55 0.21
CA PRO A 110 7.21 22.16 0.67
C PRO A 110 7.94 21.27 1.69
N GLY A 111 9.27 21.36 1.77
CA GLY A 111 10.06 20.51 2.67
C GLY A 111 9.86 20.86 4.15
N ILE A 112 9.90 19.87 5.04
CA ILE A 112 9.64 20.03 6.48
C ILE A 112 10.64 19.23 7.33
N LYS A 113 10.83 19.60 8.59
CA LYS A 113 11.58 18.73 9.52
C LYS A 113 10.68 17.63 10.07
N TRP A 114 11.02 16.39 9.79
CA TRP A 114 10.34 15.24 10.38
C TRP A 114 10.89 14.98 11.77
N LEU A 115 9.99 14.69 12.71
CA LEU A 115 10.36 14.35 14.07
C LEU A 115 10.15 12.85 14.27
N PRO A 116 11.20 12.09 14.61
CA PRO A 116 11.04 10.67 14.94
C PRO A 116 10.29 10.51 16.27
N ASP A 117 9.83 9.28 16.54
CA ASP A 117 9.23 8.95 17.83
C ASP A 117 10.24 8.97 18.99
N GLU A 118 9.78 8.70 20.22
CA GLU A 118 10.63 8.66 21.42
C GLU A 118 11.81 7.67 21.30
N ASN A 119 11.70 6.68 20.41
CA ASN A 119 12.72 5.66 20.16
C ASN A 119 13.58 5.97 18.92
N GLY A 120 13.39 7.12 18.27
CA GLY A 120 14.11 7.49 17.05
C GLY A 120 13.58 6.82 15.78
N VAL A 121 12.40 6.19 15.82
CA VAL A 121 11.82 5.42 14.72
C VAL A 121 10.75 6.23 13.99
N ILE A 122 10.68 6.05 12.68
CA ILE A 122 9.62 6.60 11.83
C ILE A 122 8.83 5.45 11.26
N SER A 123 7.56 5.38 11.65
CA SER A 123 6.61 4.40 11.14
C SER A 123 6.07 4.73 9.75
N PHE A 124 6.40 5.90 9.19
CA PHE A 124 5.94 6.31 7.88
C PHE A 124 6.71 5.58 6.76
N ASP A 125 5.97 4.78 5.98
CA ASP A 125 6.35 4.27 4.67
C ASP A 125 5.28 4.71 3.66
N CYS A 126 5.69 5.34 2.56
CA CYS A 126 4.76 5.82 1.54
C CYS A 126 4.04 4.67 0.83
N ARG A 127 4.68 3.49 0.70
CA ARG A 127 4.14 2.34 -0.04
C ARG A 127 2.94 1.69 0.65
N ASN A 128 2.83 1.87 1.97
CA ASN A 128 1.74 1.33 2.78
C ASN A 128 0.51 2.26 2.83
N ARG A 129 0.59 3.45 2.20
CA ARG A 129 -0.47 4.45 2.30
C ARG A 129 -1.60 4.14 1.32
N GLY A 130 -2.84 4.42 1.75
CA GLY A 130 -4.04 4.21 0.94
C GLY A 130 -3.94 4.87 -0.44
N TRP A 131 -3.48 6.13 -0.49
CA TRP A 131 -3.28 6.86 -1.76
C TRP A 131 -2.28 6.18 -2.68
N TYR A 132 -1.21 5.59 -2.15
CA TYR A 132 -0.19 4.90 -2.94
C TYR A 132 -0.77 3.61 -3.49
N ILE A 133 -1.38 2.79 -2.64
CA ILE A 133 -1.89 1.46 -3.01
C ILE A 133 -3.03 1.57 -4.02
N GLN A 134 -3.98 2.48 -3.79
CA GLN A 134 -5.13 2.68 -4.67
C GLN A 134 -4.72 3.25 -6.03
N ALA A 135 -3.67 4.06 -6.10
CA ALA A 135 -3.18 4.58 -7.38
C ALA A 135 -2.33 3.54 -8.12
N ALA A 136 -1.54 2.75 -7.38
CA ALA A 136 -0.64 1.75 -7.94
C ALA A 136 -1.36 0.50 -8.44
N THR A 137 -2.54 0.19 -7.90
CA THR A 137 -3.27 -1.04 -8.22
C THR A 137 -4.75 -0.79 -8.47
N SER A 138 -5.36 -1.59 -9.35
CA SER A 138 -6.81 -1.57 -9.54
C SER A 138 -7.53 -2.46 -8.52
N PRO A 139 -8.84 -2.23 -8.29
CA PRO A 139 -9.65 -3.02 -7.37
C PRO A 139 -9.49 -4.52 -7.59
N LYS A 140 -9.40 -5.26 -6.48
CA LYS A 140 -9.01 -6.68 -6.50
C LYS A 140 -9.92 -7.56 -5.65
N ASP A 141 -10.24 -8.74 -6.20
CA ASP A 141 -10.97 -9.82 -5.54
C ASP A 141 -9.96 -10.88 -5.08
N ILE A 142 -9.73 -10.98 -3.77
CA ILE A 142 -8.68 -11.83 -3.19
C ILE A 142 -9.27 -12.95 -2.33
N VAL A 143 -8.78 -14.17 -2.53
CA VAL A 143 -8.96 -15.26 -1.56
C VAL A 143 -7.62 -15.58 -0.92
N ILE A 144 -7.51 -15.35 0.39
CA ILE A 144 -6.33 -15.71 1.17
C ILE A 144 -6.50 -17.15 1.66
N ILE A 145 -5.56 -18.02 1.32
CA ILE A 145 -5.54 -19.42 1.74
C ILE A 145 -4.38 -19.61 2.72
N VAL A 146 -4.68 -20.04 3.94
CA VAL A 146 -3.68 -20.27 5.00
C VAL A 146 -3.60 -21.74 5.40
N ASP A 147 -2.38 -22.25 5.42
CA ASP A 147 -2.06 -23.57 5.95
C ASP A 147 -2.15 -23.56 7.49
N VAL A 148 -3.06 -24.38 8.03
CA VAL A 148 -3.18 -24.60 9.48
C VAL A 148 -2.83 -26.04 9.86
N SER A 149 -2.04 -26.73 9.03
CA SER A 149 -1.52 -28.05 9.35
C SER A 149 -0.53 -28.04 10.52
N GLY A 150 -0.26 -29.22 11.08
CA GLY A 150 0.61 -29.35 12.25
C GLY A 150 2.05 -28.84 12.07
N SER A 151 2.56 -28.77 10.83
CA SER A 151 3.90 -28.26 10.53
C SER A 151 4.03 -26.75 10.76
N MET A 152 2.91 -26.02 10.67
CA MET A 152 2.86 -24.58 10.91
C MET A 152 2.92 -24.20 12.39
N LYS A 153 3.01 -25.15 13.33
CA LYS A 153 2.99 -24.87 14.77
C LYS A 153 4.19 -23.98 15.22
N GLY A 154 3.93 -23.06 16.14
CA GLY A 154 4.96 -22.19 16.73
C GLY A 154 5.23 -20.95 15.88
N LEU A 155 6.51 -20.65 15.64
CA LEU A 155 6.93 -19.42 14.96
C LEU A 155 6.33 -19.28 13.55
N ARG A 156 6.16 -20.37 12.81
CA ARG A 156 5.58 -20.35 11.45
C ARG A 156 4.15 -19.80 11.45
N MET A 157 3.30 -20.24 12.38
CA MET A 157 1.95 -19.70 12.54
C MET A 157 1.98 -18.22 12.92
N THR A 158 2.89 -17.78 13.79
CA THR A 158 3.02 -16.36 14.13
C THR A 158 3.38 -15.51 12.91
N ILE A 159 4.34 -15.97 12.09
CA ILE A 159 4.71 -15.29 10.83
C ILE A 159 3.54 -15.31 9.84
N ALA A 160 2.84 -16.43 9.70
CA ALA A 160 1.67 -16.53 8.82
C ALA A 160 0.55 -15.57 9.23
N LYS A 161 0.23 -15.51 10.53
CA LYS A 161 -0.74 -14.54 11.08
C LYS A 161 -0.33 -13.11 10.77
N HIS A 162 0.93 -12.76 11.04
CA HIS A 162 1.43 -11.42 10.75
C HIS A 162 1.36 -11.10 9.24
N THR A 163 1.71 -12.06 8.38
CA THR A 163 1.60 -11.92 6.92
C THR A 163 0.16 -11.65 6.48
N ILE A 164 -0.82 -12.35 7.04
CA ILE A 164 -2.23 -12.12 6.73
C ILE A 164 -2.66 -10.72 7.17
N VAL A 165 -2.29 -10.30 8.38
CA VAL A 165 -2.59 -8.95 8.89
C VAL A 165 -1.99 -7.89 7.97
N THR A 166 -0.72 -8.02 7.58
CA THR A 166 -0.07 -7.11 6.66
C THR A 166 -0.74 -7.10 5.29
N ILE A 167 -1.17 -8.25 4.75
CA ILE A 167 -1.94 -8.31 3.51
C ILE A 167 -3.27 -7.55 3.67
N LEU A 168 -4.00 -7.75 4.77
CA LEU A 168 -5.27 -7.05 5.02
C LEU A 168 -5.08 -5.53 5.11
N ASP A 169 -3.96 -5.06 5.68
CA ASP A 169 -3.63 -3.64 5.75
C ASP A 169 -3.39 -3.02 4.36
N THR A 170 -3.01 -3.83 3.36
CA THR A 170 -2.87 -3.38 1.97
C THR A 170 -4.16 -3.37 1.16
N LEU A 171 -5.28 -3.80 1.73
CA LEU A 171 -6.56 -3.78 1.03
C LEU A 171 -7.26 -2.43 1.23
N GLY A 172 -7.76 -1.86 0.14
CA GLY A 172 -8.59 -0.66 0.16
C GLY A 172 -10.08 -1.01 0.22
N GLU A 173 -10.93 0.01 0.39
CA GLU A 173 -12.38 -0.14 0.49
C GLU A 173 -13.03 -0.66 -0.80
N ASN A 174 -12.36 -0.52 -1.95
CA ASN A 174 -12.83 -1.04 -3.24
C ASN A 174 -12.51 -2.54 -3.44
N ASP A 175 -11.77 -3.14 -2.51
CA ASP A 175 -11.31 -4.52 -2.64
C ASP A 175 -12.26 -5.48 -1.94
N PHE A 176 -12.28 -6.72 -2.43
CA PHE A 176 -13.07 -7.79 -1.83
C PHE A 176 -12.16 -8.93 -1.37
N VAL A 177 -12.41 -9.44 -0.17
CA VAL A 177 -11.58 -10.46 0.46
C VAL A 177 -12.39 -11.55 1.14
N ASN A 178 -11.85 -12.77 1.14
CA ASN A 178 -12.25 -13.83 2.07
C ASN A 178 -11.01 -14.63 2.45
N ILE A 179 -11.01 -15.23 3.64
CA ILE A 179 -9.90 -15.98 4.19
C ILE A 179 -10.34 -17.42 4.50
N ILE A 180 -9.58 -18.37 3.96
CA ILE A 180 -9.82 -19.80 4.07
C ILE A 180 -8.61 -20.44 4.74
N ALA A 181 -8.85 -21.10 5.86
CA ALA A 181 -7.86 -21.95 6.51
C ALA A 181 -8.04 -23.40 6.05
N TYR A 182 -6.94 -24.13 5.85
CA TYR A 182 -7.01 -25.54 5.46
C TYR A 182 -6.08 -26.44 6.27
N ASN A 183 -6.60 -27.64 6.54
CA ASN A 183 -5.86 -28.80 7.01
C ASN A 183 -6.40 -30.02 6.24
N ASP A 184 -6.95 -31.01 6.95
CA ASP A 184 -7.67 -32.15 6.38
C ASP A 184 -8.98 -31.71 5.71
N TYR A 185 -9.54 -30.59 6.17
CA TYR A 185 -10.76 -29.94 5.69
C TYR A 185 -10.52 -28.46 5.39
N VAL A 186 -11.47 -27.87 4.67
CA VAL A 186 -11.51 -26.44 4.37
C VAL A 186 -12.36 -25.75 5.42
N HIS A 187 -11.79 -24.76 6.09
CA HIS A 187 -12.43 -23.97 7.13
C HIS A 187 -12.51 -22.51 6.68
N PHE A 188 -13.72 -21.96 6.66
CA PHE A 188 -13.92 -20.52 6.52
C PHE A 188 -13.63 -19.88 7.86
N ILE A 189 -12.77 -18.86 7.89
CA ILE A 189 -12.42 -18.17 9.14
C ILE A 189 -13.66 -17.53 9.75
N GLU A 190 -14.49 -16.87 8.93
CA GLU A 190 -15.80 -16.36 9.33
C GLU A 190 -16.90 -17.28 8.78
N PRO A 191 -17.61 -18.04 9.63
CA PRO A 191 -18.71 -18.92 9.21
C PRO A 191 -19.84 -18.21 8.47
N CYS A 192 -20.09 -16.93 8.77
CA CYS A 192 -21.14 -16.13 8.12
C CYS A 192 -20.82 -15.84 6.64
N PHE A 193 -19.53 -15.77 6.28
CA PHE A 193 -19.06 -15.47 4.92
C PHE A 193 -18.72 -16.72 4.12
N LYS A 194 -19.39 -17.83 4.43
CA LYS A 194 -19.17 -19.11 3.76
C LYS A 194 -19.45 -18.98 2.26
N GLY A 195 -18.39 -19.01 1.46
CA GLY A 195 -18.46 -19.00 0.00
C GLY A 195 -18.65 -17.61 -0.63
N ILE A 196 -18.57 -16.53 0.13
CA ILE A 196 -18.83 -15.17 -0.37
C ILE A 196 -17.59 -14.31 -0.15
N LEU A 197 -17.27 -13.42 -1.09
CA LEU A 197 -16.27 -12.38 -0.89
C LEU A 197 -16.93 -11.15 -0.27
N VAL A 198 -16.31 -10.58 0.76
CA VAL A 198 -16.82 -9.38 1.43
C VAL A 198 -15.94 -8.19 1.15
N GLN A 199 -16.53 -7.00 1.16
CA GLN A 199 -15.79 -5.76 0.98
C GLN A 199 -14.76 -5.59 2.10
N ALA A 200 -13.54 -5.18 1.77
CA ALA A 200 -12.44 -4.99 2.70
C ALA A 200 -12.55 -3.65 3.45
N ASP A 201 -13.74 -3.36 3.97
CA ASP A 201 -13.99 -2.21 4.83
C ASP A 201 -13.19 -2.33 6.13
N ARG A 202 -13.03 -1.20 6.81
CA ARG A 202 -12.28 -1.16 8.06
C ARG A 202 -12.80 -2.18 9.09
N ASP A 203 -14.12 -2.22 9.30
CA ASP A 203 -14.72 -3.12 10.30
C ASP A 203 -14.52 -4.59 9.94
N ASN A 204 -14.71 -4.94 8.65
CA ASN A 204 -14.47 -6.29 8.16
C ASN A 204 -13.00 -6.69 8.29
N ARG A 205 -12.06 -5.79 7.96
CA ARG A 205 -10.62 -6.03 8.11
C ARG A 205 -10.24 -6.26 9.57
N GLU A 206 -10.70 -5.41 10.49
CA GLU A 206 -10.42 -5.56 11.92
C GLU A 206 -11.04 -6.84 12.50
N HIS A 207 -12.25 -7.19 12.07
CA HIS A 207 -12.89 -8.45 12.44
C HIS A 207 -12.08 -9.66 11.94
N PHE A 208 -11.61 -9.64 10.68
CA PHE A 208 -10.73 -10.69 10.17
C PHE A 208 -9.41 -10.79 10.94
N LYS A 209 -8.80 -9.66 11.33
CA LYS A 209 -7.56 -9.66 12.13
C LYS A 209 -7.77 -10.39 13.46
N GLN A 210 -8.87 -10.12 14.17
CA GLN A 210 -9.22 -10.81 15.42
C GLN A 210 -9.37 -12.32 15.21
N LEU A 211 -10.09 -12.74 14.16
CA LEU A 211 -10.27 -14.16 13.87
C LEU A 211 -8.97 -14.87 13.45
N VAL A 212 -8.07 -14.15 12.76
CA VAL A 212 -6.74 -14.67 12.38
C VAL A 212 -5.87 -14.91 13.61
N GLU A 213 -5.98 -14.09 14.65
CA GLU A 213 -5.26 -14.29 15.92
C GLU A 213 -5.66 -15.59 16.63
N GLU A 214 -6.89 -16.08 16.43
CA GLU A 214 -7.39 -17.31 17.04
C GLU A 214 -6.93 -18.59 16.32
N LEU A 215 -6.32 -18.49 15.13
CA LEU A 215 -5.92 -19.67 14.34
C LEU A 215 -4.94 -20.58 15.09
N GLN A 216 -5.18 -21.89 15.01
CA GLN A 216 -4.35 -22.93 15.62
C GLN A 216 -3.99 -24.03 14.62
N ALA A 217 -2.70 -24.40 14.62
CA ALA A 217 -2.16 -25.48 13.78
C ALA A 217 -2.61 -26.87 14.27
N LYS A 218 -3.38 -27.60 13.44
CA LYS A 218 -3.88 -28.97 13.68
C LYS A 218 -4.11 -29.73 12.36
N GLY A 219 -3.80 -31.03 12.33
CA GLY A 219 -4.10 -31.91 11.18
C GLY A 219 -3.01 -31.93 10.10
N VAL A 220 -3.33 -32.49 8.93
CA VAL A 220 -2.43 -32.58 7.77
C VAL A 220 -2.89 -31.60 6.68
N GLY A 221 -1.96 -30.92 5.99
CA GLY A 221 -2.30 -29.91 4.99
C GLY A 221 -2.72 -30.52 3.65
N THR A 222 -3.99 -30.33 3.23
CA THR A 222 -4.47 -30.72 1.89
C THR A 222 -4.83 -29.51 1.02
N VAL A 223 -3.85 -29.02 0.26
CA VAL A 223 -3.96 -27.78 -0.55
C VAL A 223 -5.05 -27.87 -1.63
N ASN A 224 -5.27 -29.05 -2.21
CA ASN A 224 -6.14 -29.23 -3.39
C ASN A 224 -7.61 -28.89 -3.12
N LYS A 225 -8.11 -29.23 -1.92
CA LYS A 225 -9.48 -28.91 -1.53
C LYS A 225 -9.64 -27.40 -1.36
N ALA A 226 -8.67 -26.75 -0.72
CA ALA A 226 -8.67 -25.31 -0.50
C ALA A 226 -8.64 -24.55 -1.84
N LEU A 227 -7.73 -24.91 -2.75
CA LEU A 227 -7.66 -24.31 -4.09
C LEU A 227 -8.97 -24.49 -4.86
N THR A 228 -9.57 -25.68 -4.81
CA THR A 228 -10.83 -25.97 -5.50
C THR A 228 -11.96 -25.06 -5.00
N GLU A 229 -12.07 -24.87 -3.68
CA GLU A 229 -13.08 -23.97 -3.11
C GLU A 229 -12.79 -22.50 -3.46
N SER A 230 -11.54 -22.06 -3.39
CA SER A 230 -11.16 -20.68 -3.78
C SER A 230 -11.51 -20.35 -5.23
N PHE A 231 -11.26 -21.28 -6.16
CA PHE A 231 -11.65 -21.09 -7.56
C PHE A 231 -13.16 -21.04 -7.76
N LYS A 232 -13.95 -21.80 -6.99
CA LYS A 232 -15.41 -21.71 -7.04
C LYS A 232 -15.91 -20.35 -6.56
N ILE A 233 -15.41 -19.86 -5.43
CA ILE A 233 -15.79 -18.57 -4.86
C ILE A 233 -15.50 -17.44 -5.85
N LEU A 234 -14.29 -17.40 -6.40
CA LEU A 234 -13.90 -16.39 -7.39
C LEU A 234 -14.75 -16.47 -8.66
N ARG A 235 -15.10 -17.67 -9.10
CA ARG A 235 -15.95 -17.87 -10.27
C ARG A 235 -17.38 -17.41 -10.03
N GLU A 236 -17.98 -17.82 -8.91
CA GLU A 236 -19.35 -17.45 -8.54
C GLU A 236 -19.48 -15.92 -8.39
N PHE A 237 -18.49 -15.29 -7.74
CA PHE A 237 -18.47 -13.83 -7.56
C PHE A 237 -18.37 -13.07 -8.89
N ARG A 238 -17.54 -13.56 -9.82
CA ARG A 238 -17.42 -13.01 -11.17
C ARG A 238 -18.71 -13.20 -11.97
N ASP A 239 -19.28 -14.40 -11.94
CA ASP A 239 -20.47 -14.75 -12.71
C ASP A 239 -21.73 -14.02 -12.16
N ALA A 240 -21.75 -13.68 -10.86
CA ALA A 240 -22.76 -12.82 -10.24
C ALA A 240 -22.62 -11.32 -10.57
N GLY A 241 -21.48 -10.90 -11.15
CA GLY A 241 -21.20 -9.49 -11.46
C GLY A 241 -21.07 -8.60 -10.22
N GLN A 242 -20.80 -9.20 -9.05
CA GLN A 242 -20.70 -8.51 -7.77
C GLN A 242 -19.27 -8.05 -7.44
N GLY A 243 -18.28 -8.46 -8.22
CA GLY A 243 -16.87 -8.14 -7.96
C GLY A 243 -16.31 -6.94 -8.69
N GLY A 244 -15.05 -6.63 -8.36
CA GLY A 244 -14.33 -5.48 -8.91
C GLY A 244 -14.04 -5.57 -10.42
N LEU A 245 -14.42 -6.68 -11.08
CA LEU A 245 -14.31 -6.98 -12.52
C LEU A 245 -12.89 -6.89 -13.13
N CYS A 246 -11.90 -6.43 -12.37
CA CYS A 246 -10.54 -6.15 -12.80
C CYS A 246 -9.59 -7.32 -12.53
N ASN A 247 -9.27 -7.58 -11.25
CA ASN A 247 -8.22 -8.52 -10.85
C ASN A 247 -8.75 -9.57 -9.87
N GLN A 248 -8.55 -10.85 -10.20
CA GLN A 248 -8.80 -11.96 -9.28
C GLN A 248 -7.48 -12.61 -8.86
N ALA A 249 -7.27 -12.78 -7.56
CA ALA A 249 -6.06 -13.37 -7.04
C ALA A 249 -6.31 -14.35 -5.88
N ILE A 250 -5.44 -15.36 -5.80
CA ILE A 250 -5.34 -16.28 -4.68
C ILE A 250 -3.98 -16.06 -4.03
N MET A 251 -3.97 -15.85 -2.71
CA MET A 251 -2.75 -15.71 -1.92
C MET A 251 -2.59 -16.96 -1.04
N LEU A 252 -1.64 -17.82 -1.36
CA LEU A 252 -1.39 -19.08 -0.64
C LEU A 252 -0.23 -18.89 0.35
N ILE A 253 -0.51 -19.08 1.63
CA ILE A 253 0.45 -18.99 2.74
C ILE A 253 0.65 -20.40 3.30
N THR A 254 1.84 -20.97 3.15
CA THR A 254 2.15 -22.35 3.54
C THR A 254 3.64 -22.52 3.81
N ASP A 255 4.03 -23.54 4.58
CA ASP A 255 5.42 -23.98 4.69
C ASP A 255 5.81 -25.06 3.67
N GLY A 256 4.85 -25.54 2.87
CA GLY A 256 5.09 -26.44 1.75
C GLY A 256 3.83 -27.00 1.11
N ALA A 257 3.86 -27.21 -0.20
CA ALA A 257 2.79 -27.90 -0.94
C ALA A 257 3.26 -29.29 -1.39
N VAL A 258 2.50 -30.32 -1.03
CA VAL A 258 2.76 -31.71 -1.40
C VAL A 258 1.64 -32.22 -2.30
N GLU A 259 2.00 -32.54 -3.55
CA GLU A 259 1.29 -33.32 -4.59
C GLU A 259 -0.16 -32.90 -5.01
N ASP A 260 -0.54 -33.30 -6.23
CA ASP A 260 -1.88 -33.20 -6.85
C ASP A 260 -2.50 -31.80 -7.08
N TYR A 261 -1.77 -30.70 -6.86
CA TYR A 261 -2.27 -29.35 -7.13
C TYR A 261 -2.31 -28.99 -8.62
N GLU A 262 -1.50 -29.65 -9.46
CA GLU A 262 -1.43 -29.39 -10.90
C GLU A 262 -2.79 -29.61 -11.58
N ALA A 263 -3.46 -30.73 -11.26
CA ALA A 263 -4.77 -31.08 -11.81
C ALA A 263 -5.86 -30.03 -11.49
N VAL A 264 -5.73 -29.32 -10.36
CA VAL A 264 -6.67 -28.26 -9.98
C VAL A 264 -6.48 -27.04 -10.89
N PHE A 265 -5.23 -26.63 -11.14
CA PHE A 265 -4.94 -25.50 -12.03
C PHE A 265 -5.30 -25.79 -13.49
N GLU A 266 -5.04 -27.01 -13.96
CA GLU A 266 -5.45 -27.47 -15.30
C GLU A 266 -6.96 -27.37 -15.50
N LYS A 267 -7.74 -27.73 -14.48
CA LYS A 267 -9.20 -27.75 -14.54
C LYS A 267 -9.83 -26.36 -14.41
N TYR A 268 -9.32 -25.52 -13.52
CA TYR A 268 -10.02 -24.27 -13.13
C TYR A 268 -9.39 -22.99 -13.70
N ASN A 269 -8.09 -22.96 -13.97
CA ASN A 269 -7.41 -21.72 -14.38
C ASN A 269 -6.81 -21.78 -15.80
N TRP A 270 -6.47 -22.95 -16.32
CA TRP A 270 -5.86 -23.08 -17.65
C TRP A 270 -6.91 -23.22 -18.76
N PRO A 271 -6.65 -22.72 -19.98
CA PRO A 271 -5.40 -22.10 -20.45
C PRO A 271 -5.29 -20.59 -20.22
N ASP A 272 -6.41 -19.90 -19.92
CA ASP A 272 -6.46 -18.43 -19.91
C ASP A 272 -5.64 -17.78 -18.78
N ARG A 273 -5.49 -18.49 -17.65
CA ARG A 273 -4.81 -18.03 -16.43
C ARG A 273 -5.34 -16.67 -16.00
N LYS A 274 -6.65 -16.60 -15.77
CA LYS A 274 -7.37 -15.38 -15.38
C LYS A 274 -7.10 -15.02 -13.92
N VAL A 275 -7.02 -16.04 -13.06
CA VAL A 275 -6.71 -15.86 -11.64
C VAL A 275 -5.21 -15.92 -11.43
N ARG A 276 -4.67 -14.91 -10.74
CA ARG A 276 -3.27 -14.86 -10.35
C ARG A 276 -3.05 -15.59 -9.03
N VAL A 277 -1.93 -16.30 -8.89
CA VAL A 277 -1.63 -17.04 -7.66
C VAL A 277 -0.31 -16.57 -7.07
N PHE A 278 -0.40 -15.93 -5.91
CA PHE A 278 0.74 -15.50 -5.13
C PHE A 278 1.03 -16.55 -4.06
N THR A 279 2.30 -16.87 -3.87
CA THR A 279 2.69 -17.90 -2.90
C THR A 279 3.72 -17.36 -1.91
N TYR A 280 3.40 -17.50 -0.63
CA TYR A 280 4.21 -17.10 0.51
C TYR A 280 4.69 -18.37 1.22
N LEU A 281 5.97 -18.70 1.02
CA LEU A 281 6.61 -19.81 1.72
C LEU A 281 7.07 -19.35 3.10
N ILE A 282 6.51 -19.93 4.16
CA ILE A 282 6.83 -19.58 5.54
C ILE A 282 7.91 -20.50 6.09
N GLY A 283 9.00 -19.91 6.56
CA GLY A 283 10.09 -20.60 7.23
C GLY A 283 11.40 -20.61 6.45
N ARG A 284 12.44 -21.12 7.12
CA ARG A 284 13.81 -21.15 6.60
C ARG A 284 14.10 -22.37 5.71
N GLU A 285 13.25 -23.38 5.77
CA GLU A 285 13.40 -24.62 5.03
C GLU A 285 13.00 -24.41 3.57
N VAL A 286 13.91 -24.74 2.66
CA VAL A 286 13.73 -24.56 1.21
C VAL A 286 13.31 -25.83 0.49
N THR A 287 13.06 -26.93 1.22
CA THR A 287 12.74 -28.24 0.64
C THR A 287 11.50 -28.21 -0.26
N PHE A 288 10.49 -27.41 0.11
CA PHE A 288 9.24 -27.28 -0.63
C PHE A 288 9.19 -26.04 -1.55
N ALA A 289 10.26 -25.24 -1.58
CA ALA A 289 10.34 -24.04 -2.40
C ALA A 289 10.09 -24.30 -3.90
N PRO A 290 10.61 -25.37 -4.53
CA PRO A 290 10.39 -25.62 -5.96
C PRO A 290 8.90 -25.76 -6.32
N ASN A 291 8.14 -26.48 -5.51
CA ASN A 291 6.71 -26.74 -5.71
C ASN A 291 5.90 -25.44 -5.60
N VAL A 292 6.13 -24.70 -4.52
CA VAL A 292 5.41 -23.46 -4.22
C VAL A 292 5.76 -22.35 -5.23
N LYS A 293 7.02 -22.33 -5.71
CA LYS A 293 7.47 -21.45 -6.79
C LYS A 293 6.84 -21.81 -8.13
N TRP A 294 6.73 -23.11 -8.44
CA TRP A 294 6.07 -23.59 -9.67
C TRP A 294 4.61 -23.11 -9.74
N ILE A 295 3.88 -23.16 -8.62
CA ILE A 295 2.49 -22.68 -8.53
C ILE A 295 2.39 -21.20 -8.92
N ALA A 296 3.25 -20.34 -8.37
CA ALA A 296 3.22 -18.91 -8.68
C ALA A 296 3.62 -18.61 -10.13
N CYS A 297 4.72 -19.21 -10.61
CA CYS A 297 5.24 -18.96 -11.95
C CYS A 297 4.24 -19.36 -13.05
N ASN A 298 3.54 -20.49 -12.89
CA ASN A 298 2.59 -20.95 -13.91
C ASN A 298 1.26 -20.19 -13.91
N ASN A 299 0.95 -19.44 -12.86
CA ASN A 299 -0.30 -18.71 -12.72
C ASN A 299 -0.11 -17.19 -12.70
N LYS A 300 0.93 -16.67 -13.37
CA LYS A 300 1.20 -15.22 -13.53
C LYS A 300 1.25 -14.45 -12.20
N GLY A 301 1.66 -15.10 -11.11
CA GLY A 301 1.80 -14.46 -9.80
C GLY A 301 3.25 -14.26 -9.40
N TYR A 302 3.50 -14.22 -8.10
CA TYR A 302 4.83 -14.00 -7.52
C TYR A 302 5.08 -14.97 -6.36
N TYR A 303 6.34 -15.37 -6.20
CA TYR A 303 6.79 -16.26 -5.14
C TYR A 303 7.71 -15.48 -4.20
N THR A 304 7.43 -15.55 -2.90
CA THR A 304 8.25 -14.94 -1.84
C THR A 304 8.45 -15.93 -0.71
N GLN A 305 9.63 -15.88 -0.11
CA GLN A 305 9.95 -16.66 1.08
C GLN A 305 10.07 -15.71 2.28
N ILE A 306 9.30 -15.98 3.33
CA ILE A 306 9.30 -15.19 4.55
C ILE A 306 9.92 -16.03 5.67
N SER A 307 11.11 -15.62 6.09
CA SER A 307 11.89 -16.33 7.12
C SER A 307 11.73 -15.71 8.50
N THR A 308 11.51 -14.40 8.57
CA THR A 308 11.40 -13.63 9.81
C THR A 308 10.18 -12.71 9.79
N LEU A 309 9.82 -12.15 10.96
CA LEU A 309 8.73 -11.17 11.06
C LEU A 309 9.09 -9.83 10.39
N ALA A 310 10.37 -9.46 10.39
CA ALA A 310 10.83 -8.21 9.77
C ALA A 310 10.68 -8.24 8.24
N ASP A 311 10.87 -9.42 7.63
CA ASP A 311 10.79 -9.58 6.17
C ASP A 311 9.35 -9.52 5.63
N VAL A 312 8.33 -9.60 6.51
CA VAL A 312 6.92 -9.71 6.08
C VAL A 312 6.49 -8.48 5.29
N GLN A 313 6.79 -7.28 5.79
CA GLN A 313 6.31 -6.04 5.19
C GLN A 313 6.83 -5.85 3.76
N GLU A 314 8.13 -6.03 3.54
CA GLU A 314 8.74 -5.87 2.22
C GLU A 314 8.25 -6.93 1.23
N ASN A 315 8.22 -8.20 1.64
CA ASN A 315 7.79 -9.28 0.75
C ASN A 315 6.31 -9.22 0.37
N VAL A 316 5.44 -8.73 1.27
CA VAL A 316 4.01 -8.56 0.94
C VAL A 316 3.86 -7.46 -0.11
N MET A 317 4.57 -6.34 -0.01
CA MET A 317 4.39 -5.21 -0.95
C MET A 317 4.74 -5.55 -2.40
N GLU A 318 5.59 -6.56 -2.65
CA GLU A 318 5.97 -7.01 -3.99
C GLU A 318 4.78 -7.45 -4.87
N TYR A 319 3.69 -7.95 -4.28
CA TYR A 319 2.54 -8.37 -5.10
C TYR A 319 1.88 -7.17 -5.81
N LEU A 320 1.96 -5.96 -5.22
CA LEU A 320 1.42 -4.73 -5.81
C LEU A 320 2.11 -4.42 -7.14
N HIS A 321 3.44 -4.61 -7.22
CA HIS A 321 4.21 -4.43 -8.46
C HIS A 321 3.78 -5.39 -9.56
N VAL A 322 3.32 -6.59 -9.22
CA VAL A 322 2.82 -7.53 -10.22
C VAL A 322 1.41 -7.15 -10.68
N LEU A 323 0.55 -6.70 -9.75
CA LEU A 323 -0.80 -6.25 -10.06
C LEU A 323 -0.86 -4.95 -10.87
N SER A 324 0.15 -4.09 -10.75
CA SER A 324 0.20 -2.82 -11.51
C SER A 324 0.53 -3.01 -13.01
N ARG A 325 1.20 -4.10 -13.41
CA ARG A 325 1.68 -4.32 -14.80
C ARG A 325 0.61 -4.14 -15.90
N PRO A 326 -0.62 -4.67 -15.79
CA PRO A 326 -1.64 -4.49 -16.82
C PRO A 326 -2.09 -3.04 -16.99
N MET A 327 -2.11 -2.26 -15.91
CA MET A 327 -2.48 -0.84 -15.97
C MET A 327 -1.48 -0.09 -16.84
N VAL A 328 -0.19 -0.43 -16.74
CA VAL A 328 0.87 0.18 -17.57
C VAL A 328 0.67 -0.12 -19.06
N ILE A 329 0.27 -1.35 -19.38
CA ILE A 329 0.13 -1.81 -20.77
C ILE A 329 -1.10 -1.18 -21.43
N ASN A 330 -2.19 -0.99 -20.69
CA ASN A 330 -3.42 -0.40 -21.20
C ASN A 330 -3.34 1.12 -21.38
N HIS A 331 -2.29 1.78 -20.88
CA HIS A 331 -2.06 3.24 -20.98
C HIS A 331 -3.19 4.12 -20.40
N ASP A 332 -4.18 3.54 -19.72
CA ASP A 332 -5.18 4.28 -18.97
C ASP A 332 -4.57 4.74 -17.65
N HIS A 333 -4.32 6.04 -17.56
CA HIS A 333 -3.83 6.68 -16.35
C HIS A 333 -5.01 7.38 -15.69
N ASP A 334 -5.83 6.62 -14.99
CA ASP A 334 -6.92 7.20 -14.25
C ASP A 334 -6.38 7.89 -13.00
N ILE A 335 -6.76 9.16 -12.86
CA ILE A 335 -6.55 9.92 -11.64
C ILE A 335 -7.52 9.35 -10.60
N ILE A 336 -7.00 9.02 -9.42
CA ILE A 336 -7.83 8.56 -8.31
C ILE A 336 -7.97 9.62 -7.24
N TRP A 337 -9.10 9.58 -6.53
CA TRP A 337 -9.33 10.35 -5.32
C TRP A 337 -9.48 9.38 -4.16
N THR A 338 -8.72 9.60 -3.10
CA THR A 338 -8.83 8.76 -1.91
C THR A 338 -10.01 9.15 -1.04
N GLU A 339 -10.40 8.25 -0.14
CA GLU A 339 -11.20 8.58 1.02
C GLU A 339 -10.58 9.72 1.85
N ALA A 340 -11.42 10.32 2.69
CA ALA A 340 -11.01 11.35 3.62
C ALA A 340 -10.13 10.73 4.72
N TYR A 341 -8.93 11.25 4.88
CA TYR A 341 -8.03 10.84 5.95
C TYR A 341 -7.44 12.07 6.66
N MET A 342 -6.82 11.82 7.82
CA MET A 342 -6.04 12.82 8.54
C MET A 342 -4.56 12.53 8.32
N ASP A 343 -3.82 13.56 7.94
CA ASP A 343 -2.39 13.43 7.71
C ASP A 343 -1.63 13.19 9.02
N SER A 344 -0.69 12.25 8.95
CA SER A 344 0.24 11.94 10.02
C SER A 344 1.23 13.08 10.29
N ALA A 345 1.51 13.93 9.29
CA ALA A 345 2.38 15.10 9.44
C ALA A 345 1.63 16.27 10.09
N GLN A 346 1.30 16.10 11.38
CA GLN A 346 1.01 17.17 12.35
C GLN A 346 -0.17 18.11 12.05
N SER A 347 -0.88 17.94 10.93
CA SER A 347 -2.03 18.76 10.55
C SER A 347 -3.35 18.06 10.88
N LEU A 348 -4.12 18.64 11.81
CA LEU A 348 -5.43 18.11 12.24
C LEU A 348 -6.55 18.33 11.20
N LEU A 349 -6.19 18.40 9.92
CA LEU A 349 -7.11 18.70 8.82
C LEU A 349 -7.51 17.40 8.12
N LEU A 350 -8.81 17.24 7.87
CA LEU A 350 -9.31 16.21 6.97
C LEU A 350 -9.01 16.62 5.52
N MET A 351 -8.38 15.71 4.80
CA MET A 351 -7.97 15.90 3.42
C MET A 351 -8.29 14.67 2.58
N THR A 352 -8.29 14.87 1.27
CA THR A 352 -8.33 13.82 0.26
C THR A 352 -7.15 14.02 -0.68
N THR A 353 -6.58 12.94 -1.19
CA THR A 353 -5.46 12.99 -2.12
C THR A 353 -5.93 12.73 -3.52
N VAL A 354 -5.44 13.54 -4.45
CA VAL A 354 -5.44 13.23 -5.86
C VAL A 354 -4.15 12.50 -6.18
N ALA A 355 -4.24 11.21 -6.56
CA ALA A 355 -3.06 10.40 -6.82
C ALA A 355 -3.05 9.85 -8.25
N MET A 356 -1.85 9.70 -8.81
CA MET A 356 -1.62 9.17 -10.14
C MET A 356 -0.35 8.30 -10.15
N PRO A 357 -0.40 7.08 -10.71
CA PRO A 357 0.78 6.23 -10.82
C PRO A 357 1.73 6.75 -11.90
N VAL A 358 3.03 6.60 -11.65
CA VAL A 358 4.11 6.97 -12.57
C VAL A 358 4.84 5.72 -13.03
N PHE A 359 4.86 5.52 -14.35
CA PHE A 359 5.49 4.36 -14.96
C PHE A 359 6.73 4.72 -15.76
N SER A 360 7.68 3.79 -15.83
CA SER A 360 8.87 3.94 -16.67
C SER A 360 8.48 3.86 -18.14
N LYS A 361 8.95 4.85 -18.92
CA LYS A 361 8.70 4.95 -20.37
C LYS A 361 9.91 4.53 -21.22
N LYS A 362 10.95 3.95 -20.61
CA LYS A 362 12.12 3.48 -21.35
C LYS A 362 11.72 2.32 -22.27
N ASN A 363 12.27 2.28 -23.49
CA ASN A 363 11.88 1.27 -24.49
C ASN A 363 12.10 -0.17 -23.99
N GLU A 364 13.12 -0.40 -23.17
CA GLU A 364 13.47 -1.71 -22.61
C GLU A 364 12.51 -2.18 -21.50
N THR A 365 12.00 -1.25 -20.70
CA THR A 365 11.14 -1.52 -19.54
C THR A 365 9.65 -1.38 -19.87
N ARG A 366 9.32 -0.82 -21.04
CA ARG A 366 7.95 -0.55 -21.49
C ARG A 366 7.09 -1.82 -21.57
N SER A 367 7.67 -2.96 -21.97
CA SER A 367 6.96 -4.24 -22.01
C SER A 367 6.79 -4.90 -20.63
N HIS A 368 7.63 -4.51 -19.65
CA HIS A 368 7.62 -5.06 -18.30
C HIS A 368 6.66 -4.33 -17.36
N GLY A 369 6.28 -3.09 -17.71
CA GLY A 369 5.30 -2.30 -16.96
C GLY A 369 5.81 -1.90 -15.58
N ILE A 370 7.00 -1.31 -15.51
CA ILE A 370 7.64 -0.94 -14.23
C ILE A 370 7.00 0.33 -13.65
N LEU A 371 6.44 0.19 -12.45
CA LEU A 371 5.99 1.30 -11.61
C LEU A 371 7.20 1.96 -10.96
N LEU A 372 7.43 3.25 -11.23
CA LEU A 372 8.46 4.06 -10.58
C LEU A 372 7.98 4.58 -9.21
N GLY A 373 6.68 4.79 -9.06
CA GLY A 373 6.08 5.35 -7.87
C GLY A 373 4.72 5.96 -8.14
N VAL A 374 4.24 6.75 -7.19
CA VAL A 374 2.96 7.46 -7.26
C VAL A 374 3.19 8.92 -6.91
N VAL A 375 2.65 9.82 -7.72
CA VAL A 375 2.56 11.25 -7.38
C VAL A 375 1.22 11.52 -6.74
N GLY A 376 1.22 12.36 -5.71
CA GLY A 376 0.02 12.75 -4.99
C GLY A 376 0.02 14.24 -4.67
N SER A 377 -1.17 14.82 -4.58
CA SER A 377 -1.35 16.14 -3.99
C SER A 377 -2.59 16.17 -3.10
N ASP A 378 -2.42 16.77 -1.93
CA ASP A 378 -3.46 16.82 -0.91
C ASP A 378 -4.35 18.05 -1.10
N VAL A 379 -5.66 17.80 -1.02
CA VAL A 379 -6.70 18.82 -1.09
C VAL A 379 -7.46 18.81 0.24
N PRO A 380 -7.36 19.88 1.05
CA PRO A 380 -8.15 19.99 2.26
C PRO A 380 -9.63 20.01 1.93
N LEU A 381 -10.42 19.19 2.63
CA LEU A 381 -11.88 19.14 2.39
C LEU A 381 -12.56 20.49 2.64
N ARG A 382 -11.98 21.32 3.50
CA ARG A 382 -12.44 22.69 3.75
C ARG A 382 -12.45 23.54 2.48
N GLU A 383 -11.47 23.36 1.60
CA GLU A 383 -11.40 24.10 0.32
C GLU A 383 -12.51 23.64 -0.63
N LEU A 384 -12.78 22.34 -0.71
CA LEU A 384 -13.89 21.81 -1.50
C LEU A 384 -15.24 22.33 -1.01
N LEU A 385 -15.43 22.44 0.32
CA LEU A 385 -16.65 22.98 0.90
C LEU A 385 -16.87 24.48 0.63
N LYS A 386 -15.82 25.25 0.29
CA LYS A 386 -15.99 26.67 -0.10
C LYS A 386 -16.80 26.82 -1.38
N LEU A 387 -16.83 25.79 -2.24
CA LEU A 387 -17.66 25.76 -3.46
C LEU A 387 -19.16 25.74 -3.15
N ALA A 388 -19.55 25.24 -1.96
CA ALA A 388 -20.93 25.16 -1.49
C ALA A 388 -21.14 26.00 -0.22
N PRO A 389 -21.13 27.34 -0.32
CA PRO A 389 -21.16 28.21 0.84
C PRO A 389 -22.50 28.15 1.59
N ARG A 390 -22.45 27.86 2.89
CA ARG A 390 -23.62 27.75 3.78
C ARG A 390 -24.52 29.00 3.76
N TYR A 391 -23.95 30.19 3.62
CA TYR A 391 -24.73 31.44 3.64
C TYR A 391 -25.70 31.57 2.45
N LYS A 392 -25.49 30.85 1.34
CA LYS A 392 -26.43 30.82 0.21
C LYS A 392 -27.57 29.81 0.39
N LEU A 393 -27.39 28.81 1.25
CA LEU A 393 -28.31 27.67 1.43
C LEU A 393 -29.35 27.89 2.54
N GLY A 394 -29.13 28.87 3.43
CA GLY A 394 -29.98 29.11 4.59
C GLY A 394 -29.63 28.21 5.79
N VAL A 395 -30.35 28.38 6.90
CA VAL A 395 -29.96 27.80 8.22
C VAL A 395 -30.08 26.28 8.30
N HIS A 396 -30.93 25.67 7.47
CA HIS A 396 -31.17 24.23 7.43
C HIS A 396 -30.50 23.53 6.24
N GLY A 397 -29.99 24.30 5.27
CA GLY A 397 -29.35 23.76 4.08
C GLY A 397 -27.88 23.46 4.32
N TYR A 398 -27.44 22.27 3.96
CA TYR A 398 -26.04 21.89 3.97
C TYR A 398 -25.68 21.11 2.71
N ALA A 399 -24.41 21.16 2.34
CA ALA A 399 -23.84 20.30 1.31
C ALA A 399 -23.07 19.16 2.01
N PHE A 400 -23.09 18.00 1.39
CA PHE A 400 -22.29 16.85 1.79
C PHE A 400 -21.63 16.24 0.55
N LEU A 401 -20.48 15.59 0.76
CA LEU A 401 -19.72 14.93 -0.29
C LEU A 401 -19.76 13.42 -0.03
N ASN A 402 -20.01 12.64 -1.07
CA ASN A 402 -20.14 11.18 -0.99
C ASN A 402 -19.29 10.52 -2.08
N THR A 403 -18.71 9.36 -1.78
CA THR A 403 -18.04 8.50 -2.76
C THR A 403 -19.05 7.62 -3.51
N ASN A 404 -18.58 6.93 -4.55
CA ASN A 404 -19.40 5.95 -5.28
C ASN A 404 -19.78 4.73 -4.42
N ASN A 405 -19.09 4.51 -3.30
CA ASN A 405 -19.34 3.41 -2.36
C ASN A 405 -20.29 3.81 -1.22
N GLY A 406 -20.76 5.06 -1.19
CA GLY A 406 -21.65 5.54 -0.12
C GLY A 406 -20.92 6.11 1.11
N TYR A 407 -19.59 6.24 1.06
CA TYR A 407 -18.81 6.85 2.14
C TYR A 407 -18.88 8.38 2.10
N ILE A 408 -19.18 8.97 3.25
CA ILE A 408 -19.30 10.41 3.38
C ILE A 408 -17.92 11.04 3.55
N LEU A 409 -17.44 11.71 2.51
CA LEU A 409 -16.20 12.49 2.57
C LEU A 409 -16.37 13.73 3.44
N SER A 410 -17.54 14.38 3.40
CA SER A 410 -17.78 15.57 4.21
C SER A 410 -19.25 15.71 4.60
N HIS A 411 -19.50 15.91 5.89
CA HIS A 411 -20.82 16.17 6.46
C HIS A 411 -20.70 17.12 7.65
N PRO A 412 -21.72 17.95 7.95
CA PRO A 412 -21.73 18.76 9.17
C PRO A 412 -21.55 17.96 10.47
N ASP A 413 -22.06 16.72 10.49
CA ASP A 413 -21.93 15.79 11.63
C ASP A 413 -20.69 14.90 11.56
N LEU A 414 -19.90 14.97 10.48
CA LEU A 414 -18.64 14.23 10.38
C LEU A 414 -17.65 14.83 11.38
N ARG A 415 -17.25 14.03 12.38
CA ARG A 415 -16.29 14.45 13.41
C ARG A 415 -14.99 13.67 13.25
N PRO A 416 -13.84 14.34 13.13
CA PRO A 416 -12.56 13.65 13.22
C PRO A 416 -12.42 13.10 14.65
N LEU A 417 -12.34 11.78 14.78
CA LEU A 417 -12.02 11.14 16.05
C LEU A 417 -10.51 11.20 16.25
N VAL A 418 -10.06 12.24 16.95
CA VAL A 418 -8.68 12.33 17.43
C VAL A 418 -8.57 11.45 18.66
N CYS A 419 -8.11 10.20 18.52
CA CYS A 419 -7.77 9.35 19.66
C CYS A 419 -6.31 9.61 20.06
N THR A 420 -6.10 10.26 21.21
CA THR A 420 -4.78 10.65 21.72
C THR A 420 -4.00 9.51 22.38
N THR A 421 -4.57 8.31 22.52
CA THR A 421 -3.88 7.11 23.03
C THR A 421 -4.66 5.88 22.58
N GLU A 422 -3.98 4.94 21.92
CA GLU A 422 -4.40 3.56 21.60
C GLU A 422 -5.92 3.33 21.49
N CYS A 423 -6.53 3.66 20.34
CA CYS A 423 -7.75 3.00 19.90
C CYS A 423 -8.00 3.21 18.40
N PHE A 424 -8.28 2.10 17.74
CA PHE A 424 -8.77 2.00 16.37
C PHE A 424 -9.98 2.93 16.16
N SER A 425 -9.80 4.01 15.42
CA SER A 425 -10.80 5.01 15.00
C SER A 425 -11.98 4.48 14.15
N SER A 426 -12.94 3.77 14.74
CA SER A 426 -14.28 3.61 14.14
C SER A 426 -14.87 4.95 13.66
N LEU A 427 -15.10 5.15 12.36
CA LEU A 427 -15.97 6.21 11.86
C LEU A 427 -17.30 5.55 11.50
N PHE A 428 -18.38 6.14 12.01
CA PHE A 428 -19.77 5.68 11.91
C PHE A 428 -20.24 5.32 10.50
#